data_AF-A0A5Q4EAD3-F1
#
_entry.id   AF-A0A5Q4EAD3-F1
#
_cell.length_a   1.000
_cell.length_b   1.000
_cell.length_c   1.000
_cell.angle_alpha   90.00
_cell.angle_beta   90.00
_cell.angle_gamma   90.00
#
_symmetry.space_group_name_H-M   'P 1'
#
loop_
_entity.id
_entity.type
_entity.pdbx_description
1 polymer ?
#
loop_
_entity_poly.entity_id
_entity_poly.type
_entity_poly.pdbx_seq_one_letter_code
_entity_poly.pdbx_strand_id
1 'polypeptide(L)'
;MKFFLLFSIFIGSCFTQNLIAQAITYHYSANTGNWATPATWELNNPPNAMNRLNINIFANHTVTHYGDLVLQNSITINVHPAGNLIIDGNVNIGNNSQHPFSFEINGTATIHGNLDGYGNIIGDGELHIIGDGTIGENMNYDVFGGIIFINGSPLPIELVCFSASTIEEGVLLNWSTATETNNMGFKVQRLENDIWQTIGFVPGNYNHNGVLHYSHTDFFPLEGINYYRLKQMDFDGAFEFFGPVAAWHGIEFPEVSIQIMKTSGNIYIVVPGHDSGQLEVFDIQGRLQMSAVAGGQIPVNLGKGTYFVRFNNGFKTATARFII
;
A
#
# COMPACT_ATOMS: atom_id res chain seq x y z
N MET A 1 -42.11 -36.62 -80.34
CA MET A 1 -42.60 -35.25 -80.64
C MET A 1 -43.04 -34.63 -79.32
N LYS A 2 -42.32 -33.58 -78.87
CA LYS A 2 -42.56 -32.62 -77.78
C LYS A 2 -43.07 -33.11 -76.40
N PHE A 3 -42.14 -33.08 -75.45
CA PHE A 3 -42.35 -32.94 -74.00
C PHE A 3 -42.74 -31.49 -73.65
N PHE A 4 -43.65 -31.32 -72.69
CA PHE A 4 -43.75 -30.17 -71.78
C PHE A 4 -44.55 -30.61 -70.54
N LEU A 5 -43.93 -30.59 -69.35
CA LEU A 5 -44.38 -29.78 -68.21
C LEU A 5 -43.45 -29.93 -67.00
N LEU A 6 -43.31 -28.80 -66.30
CA LEU A 6 -42.38 -28.41 -65.23
C LEU A 6 -42.25 -29.40 -64.07
N PHE A 7 -41.07 -29.43 -63.43
CA PHE A 7 -40.96 -29.24 -61.97
C PHE A 7 -39.58 -28.68 -61.57
N SER A 8 -39.66 -27.52 -60.90
CA SER A 8 -38.83 -26.92 -59.85
C SER A 8 -37.29 -27.03 -59.83
N ILE A 9 -36.71 -25.84 -59.78
CA ILE A 9 -35.35 -25.50 -59.34
C ILE A 9 -35.14 -25.90 -57.88
N PHE A 10 -34.06 -26.63 -57.60
CA PHE A 10 -33.31 -26.50 -56.35
C PHE A 10 -31.81 -26.55 -56.70
N ILE A 11 -31.20 -25.37 -56.79
CA ILE A 11 -29.75 -25.23 -56.70
C ILE A 11 -29.43 -25.45 -55.22
N GLY A 12 -28.95 -26.64 -54.87
CA GLY A 12 -28.37 -26.90 -53.56
C GLY A 12 -27.11 -26.07 -53.42
N SER A 13 -27.22 -24.91 -52.77
CA SER A 13 -26.07 -24.18 -52.27
C SER A 13 -25.41 -25.03 -51.18
N CYS A 14 -24.17 -25.45 -51.45
CA CYS A 14 -23.28 -26.02 -50.46
C CYS A 14 -22.99 -24.94 -49.41
N PHE A 15 -23.76 -24.89 -48.33
CA PHE A 15 -23.38 -24.16 -47.13
C PHE A 15 -22.36 -25.03 -46.39
N THR A 16 -21.08 -24.73 -46.55
CA THR A 16 -20.05 -25.19 -45.63
C THR A 16 -20.29 -24.50 -44.29
N GLN A 17 -20.85 -25.20 -43.32
CA GLN A 17 -20.72 -24.78 -41.92
C GLN A 17 -19.23 -24.84 -41.58
N ASN A 18 -18.58 -23.68 -41.53
CA ASN A 18 -17.29 -23.54 -40.90
C ASN A 18 -17.48 -23.81 -39.40
N LEU A 19 -17.25 -25.05 -38.96
CA LEU A 19 -16.96 -25.31 -37.55
C LEU A 19 -15.59 -24.67 -37.26
N ILE A 20 -15.61 -23.43 -36.79
CA ILE A 20 -14.44 -22.85 -36.14
C ILE A 20 -14.37 -23.49 -34.75
N ALA A 21 -13.65 -24.59 -34.63
CA ALA A 21 -13.27 -25.12 -33.32
C ALA A 21 -12.27 -24.14 -32.70
N GLN A 22 -12.75 -23.26 -31.82
CA GLN A 22 -11.87 -22.42 -31.00
C GLN A 22 -11.13 -23.34 -30.02
N ALA A 23 -9.78 -23.32 -30.05
CA ALA A 23 -8.97 -24.06 -29.09
C ALA A 23 -9.23 -23.53 -27.66
N ILE A 24 -9.49 -24.43 -26.72
CA ILE A 24 -9.60 -24.12 -25.29
C ILE A 24 -8.19 -24.24 -24.71
N THR A 25 -7.69 -23.18 -24.07
CA THR A 25 -6.42 -23.19 -23.36
C THR A 25 -6.67 -23.39 -21.87
N TYR A 26 -5.93 -24.29 -21.23
CA TYR A 26 -6.03 -24.55 -19.80
C TYR A 26 -4.86 -23.92 -19.05
N HIS A 27 -5.15 -23.31 -17.90
CA HIS A 27 -4.21 -22.70 -16.97
C HIS A 27 -4.45 -23.25 -15.57
N TYR A 28 -3.37 -23.48 -14.82
CA TYR A 28 -3.43 -24.11 -13.51
C TYR A 28 -2.50 -23.41 -12.53
N SER A 29 -2.92 -23.29 -11.27
CA SER A 29 -2.04 -22.90 -10.16
C SER A 29 -1.37 -24.14 -9.57
N ALA A 30 -0.05 -24.26 -9.74
CA ALA A 30 0.77 -25.30 -9.10
C ALA A 30 1.47 -24.83 -7.81
N ASN A 31 1.44 -23.52 -7.53
CA ASN A 31 1.93 -22.89 -6.31
C ASN A 31 1.05 -21.68 -5.97
N THR A 32 1.03 -21.28 -4.70
CA THR A 32 0.40 -20.03 -4.26
C THR A 32 1.12 -18.86 -4.93
N GLY A 33 0.38 -17.88 -5.45
CA GLY A 33 0.97 -16.83 -6.27
C GLY A 33 0.04 -15.69 -6.62
N ASN A 34 0.60 -14.69 -7.32
CA ASN A 34 -0.08 -13.48 -7.74
C ASN A 34 -0.36 -13.54 -9.24
N TRP A 35 -1.63 -13.44 -9.61
CA TRP A 35 -2.11 -13.45 -10.97
C TRP A 35 -1.54 -12.31 -11.83
N ALA A 36 -1.27 -11.16 -11.22
CA ALA A 36 -0.63 -10.02 -11.87
C ALA A 36 0.88 -10.20 -12.07
N THR A 37 1.51 -11.18 -11.41
CA THR A 37 2.95 -11.47 -11.53
C THR A 37 3.17 -12.84 -12.20
N PRO A 38 3.37 -12.88 -13.52
CA PRO A 38 3.39 -14.14 -14.26
C PRO A 38 4.49 -15.10 -13.82
N ALA A 39 5.58 -14.61 -13.21
CA ALA A 39 6.65 -15.43 -12.65
C ALA A 39 6.23 -16.27 -11.42
N THR A 40 5.12 -15.92 -10.77
CA THR A 40 4.59 -16.64 -9.61
C THR A 40 3.49 -17.65 -10.00
N TRP A 41 3.20 -17.78 -11.30
CA TRP A 41 2.18 -18.68 -11.83
C TRP A 41 2.75 -19.48 -13.00
N GLU A 42 2.22 -20.69 -13.28
CA GLU A 42 2.91 -21.65 -14.14
C GLU A 42 2.98 -21.27 -15.63
N LEU A 43 2.32 -20.19 -16.07
CA LEU A 43 2.38 -19.71 -17.44
C LEU A 43 2.46 -18.18 -17.44
N ASN A 44 3.41 -17.65 -18.21
CA ASN A 44 3.67 -16.20 -18.40
C ASN A 44 2.53 -15.43 -19.10
N ASN A 45 1.26 -15.83 -18.90
CA ASN A 45 0.10 -15.29 -19.59
C ASN A 45 -1.05 -15.09 -18.58
N PRO A 46 -1.21 -13.87 -18.04
CA PRO A 46 -2.39 -13.53 -17.24
C PRO A 46 -3.69 -13.61 -18.11
N PRO A 47 -4.89 -13.63 -17.49
CA PRO A 47 -6.18 -13.92 -18.15
C PRO A 47 -6.68 -12.82 -19.07
N ASN A 48 -5.91 -11.75 -19.21
CA ASN A 48 -6.15 -10.68 -20.16
C ASN A 48 -5.80 -11.10 -21.60
N ALA A 49 -5.32 -12.33 -21.84
CA ALA A 49 -5.04 -12.87 -23.16
C ALA A 49 -6.32 -13.33 -23.90
N MET A 50 -6.48 -12.88 -25.15
CA MET A 50 -7.69 -12.92 -25.99
C MET A 50 -8.26 -14.30 -26.44
N ASN A 51 -8.10 -15.39 -25.67
CA ASN A 51 -8.58 -16.74 -26.04
C ASN A 51 -9.61 -17.30 -25.05
N ARG A 52 -10.28 -18.42 -25.40
CA ARG A 52 -11.08 -19.21 -24.45
C ARG A 52 -10.15 -19.86 -23.43
N LEU A 53 -10.30 -19.50 -22.16
CA LEU A 53 -9.43 -19.96 -21.08
C LEU A 53 -10.21 -20.79 -20.05
N ASN A 54 -9.62 -21.88 -19.56
CA ASN A 54 -10.07 -22.57 -18.36
C ASN A 54 -8.96 -22.45 -17.31
N ILE A 55 -9.25 -21.80 -16.20
CA ILE A 55 -8.33 -21.52 -15.10
C ILE A 55 -8.70 -22.40 -13.91
N ASN A 56 -7.71 -23.05 -13.33
CA ASN A 56 -7.90 -23.95 -12.20
C ASN A 56 -7.01 -23.53 -11.04
N ILE A 57 -7.63 -23.37 -9.88
CA ILE A 57 -6.98 -23.07 -8.62
C ILE A 57 -7.18 -24.30 -7.74
N PHE A 58 -6.11 -25.07 -7.56
CA PHE A 58 -6.17 -26.36 -6.87
C PHE A 58 -6.17 -26.23 -5.35
N ALA A 59 -6.51 -27.33 -4.67
CA ALA A 59 -6.48 -27.42 -3.21
C ALA A 59 -5.16 -26.88 -2.62
N ASN A 60 -5.28 -26.17 -1.50
CA ASN A 60 -4.18 -25.54 -0.75
C ASN A 60 -3.39 -24.46 -1.50
N HIS A 61 -3.87 -24.04 -2.67
CA HIS A 61 -3.29 -22.90 -3.39
C HIS A 61 -4.14 -21.66 -3.19
N THR A 62 -3.46 -20.53 -3.00
CA THR A 62 -4.09 -19.21 -3.05
C THR A 62 -3.59 -18.48 -4.29
N VAL A 63 -4.52 -17.99 -5.11
CA VAL A 63 -4.22 -17.11 -6.24
C VAL A 63 -4.83 -15.74 -5.94
N THR A 64 -4.01 -14.70 -5.98
CA THR A 64 -4.46 -13.32 -5.76
C THR A 64 -4.31 -12.48 -7.02
N HIS A 65 -5.32 -11.72 -7.41
CA HIS A 65 -5.23 -10.70 -8.45
C HIS A 65 -5.40 -9.31 -7.83
N TYR A 66 -4.53 -8.39 -8.22
CA TYR A 66 -4.55 -7.00 -7.74
C TYR A 66 -5.10 -6.07 -8.81
N GLY A 67 -6.04 -5.21 -8.42
CA GLY A 67 -6.76 -4.29 -9.30
C GLY A 67 -7.93 -4.94 -10.03
N ASP A 68 -8.57 -4.17 -10.91
CA ASP A 68 -9.73 -4.63 -11.66
C ASP A 68 -9.36 -5.79 -12.60
N LEU A 69 -10.20 -6.84 -12.58
CA LEU A 69 -10.11 -7.99 -13.47
C LEU A 69 -11.16 -7.84 -14.58
N VAL A 70 -10.71 -7.63 -15.82
CA VAL A 70 -11.61 -7.54 -16.97
C VAL A 70 -11.56 -8.83 -17.78
N LEU A 71 -12.71 -9.51 -17.91
CA LEU A 71 -12.85 -10.80 -18.57
C LEU A 71 -13.67 -10.66 -19.86
N GLN A 72 -13.04 -10.70 -21.03
CA GLN A 72 -13.70 -10.35 -22.30
C GLN A 72 -14.16 -11.54 -23.17
N ASN A 73 -13.77 -12.78 -22.83
CA ASN A 73 -14.06 -13.99 -23.61
C ASN A 73 -14.72 -15.08 -22.76
N SER A 74 -15.16 -16.18 -23.39
CA SER A 74 -15.62 -17.36 -22.64
C SER A 74 -14.47 -17.88 -21.79
N ILE A 75 -14.59 -17.65 -20.49
CA ILE A 75 -13.62 -18.06 -19.50
C ILE A 75 -14.32 -18.86 -18.41
N THR A 76 -13.66 -19.94 -18.02
CA THR A 76 -14.07 -20.74 -16.87
C THR A 76 -13.02 -20.57 -15.79
N ILE A 77 -13.42 -20.14 -14.60
CA ILE A 77 -12.55 -20.14 -13.41
C ILE A 77 -13.07 -21.21 -12.47
N ASN A 78 -12.23 -22.19 -12.16
CA ASN A 78 -12.53 -23.31 -11.27
C ASN A 78 -11.69 -23.18 -10.00
N VAL A 79 -12.32 -22.87 -8.89
CA VAL A 79 -11.72 -22.95 -7.56
C VAL A 79 -12.06 -24.31 -6.98
N HIS A 80 -11.08 -25.20 -6.93
CA HIS A 80 -11.26 -26.55 -6.38
C HIS A 80 -11.47 -26.51 -4.86
N PRO A 81 -11.98 -27.58 -4.23
CA PRO A 81 -12.08 -27.66 -2.78
C PRO A 81 -10.75 -27.33 -2.10
N ALA A 82 -10.80 -26.49 -1.06
CA ALA A 82 -9.64 -25.92 -0.35
C ALA A 82 -8.69 -25.06 -1.21
N GLY A 83 -9.06 -24.74 -2.45
CA GLY A 83 -8.42 -23.68 -3.23
C GLY A 83 -8.98 -22.32 -2.85
N ASN A 84 -8.19 -21.26 -3.03
CA ASN A 84 -8.57 -19.89 -2.68
C ASN A 84 -8.27 -18.92 -3.83
N LEU A 85 -9.26 -18.15 -4.26
CA LEU A 85 -9.11 -17.04 -5.21
C LEU A 85 -9.41 -15.73 -4.48
N ILE A 86 -8.50 -14.77 -4.58
CA ILE A 86 -8.69 -13.42 -4.05
C ILE A 86 -8.58 -12.43 -5.20
N ILE A 87 -9.58 -11.57 -5.37
CA ILE A 87 -9.56 -10.46 -6.31
C ILE A 87 -9.69 -9.17 -5.52
N ASP A 88 -8.66 -8.35 -5.59
CA ASP A 88 -8.60 -7.05 -4.95
C ASP A 88 -8.96 -5.95 -5.94
N GLY A 89 -10.25 -5.86 -6.25
CA GLY A 89 -10.77 -4.93 -7.23
C GLY A 89 -12.06 -5.44 -7.84
N ASN A 90 -12.55 -4.72 -8.86
CA ASN A 90 -13.78 -5.09 -9.55
C ASN A 90 -13.53 -6.19 -10.56
N VAL A 91 -14.42 -7.16 -10.64
CA VAL A 91 -14.49 -8.15 -11.71
C VAL A 91 -15.53 -7.69 -12.73
N ASN A 92 -15.05 -7.32 -13.91
CA ASN A 92 -15.87 -6.86 -15.03
C ASN A 92 -15.90 -7.91 -16.13
N ILE A 93 -17.03 -8.59 -16.31
CA ILE A 93 -17.23 -9.59 -17.35
C ILE A 93 -17.88 -8.94 -18.57
N GLY A 94 -17.26 -9.12 -19.74
CA GLY A 94 -17.63 -8.49 -20.99
C GLY A 94 -19.02 -8.91 -21.51
N ASN A 95 -19.69 -7.96 -22.16
CA ASN A 95 -21.05 -8.12 -22.70
C ASN A 95 -21.06 -8.94 -23.99
N ASN A 96 -21.06 -10.27 -23.91
CA ASN A 96 -21.49 -11.08 -25.04
C ASN A 96 -22.24 -12.34 -24.58
N SER A 97 -23.55 -12.36 -24.81
CA SER A 97 -24.42 -13.53 -24.59
C SER A 97 -24.01 -14.77 -25.40
N GLN A 98 -23.10 -14.65 -26.37
CA GLN A 98 -22.53 -15.78 -27.11
C GLN A 98 -21.29 -16.40 -26.43
N HIS A 99 -20.73 -15.76 -25.40
CA HIS A 99 -19.51 -16.20 -24.72
C HIS A 99 -19.75 -16.29 -23.21
N PRO A 100 -20.42 -17.34 -22.71
CA PRO A 100 -20.75 -17.44 -21.30
C PRO A 100 -19.47 -17.52 -20.45
N PHE A 101 -19.39 -16.66 -19.43
CA PHE A 101 -18.51 -16.83 -18.29
C PHE A 101 -19.10 -17.87 -17.34
N SER A 102 -18.25 -18.77 -16.85
CA SER A 102 -18.63 -19.70 -15.78
C SER A 102 -17.61 -19.60 -14.66
N PHE A 103 -18.07 -19.27 -13.46
CA PHE A 103 -17.26 -19.26 -12.26
C PHE A 103 -17.70 -20.44 -11.40
N GLU A 104 -16.92 -21.51 -11.40
CA GLU A 104 -17.17 -22.67 -10.55
C GLU A 104 -16.36 -22.54 -9.26
N ILE A 105 -17.04 -22.40 -8.14
CA ILE A 105 -16.46 -22.17 -6.82
C ILE A 105 -16.80 -23.36 -5.94
N ASN A 106 -15.88 -24.31 -5.81
CA ASN A 106 -15.95 -25.44 -4.87
C ASN A 106 -15.00 -25.25 -3.66
N GLY A 107 -14.14 -24.23 -3.70
CA GLY A 107 -13.32 -23.74 -2.59
C GLY A 107 -13.82 -22.38 -2.10
N THR A 108 -12.92 -21.40 -1.94
CA THR A 108 -13.29 -20.03 -1.55
C THR A 108 -12.90 -19.04 -2.63
N ALA A 109 -13.80 -18.13 -2.99
CA ALA A 109 -13.49 -16.96 -3.80
C ALA A 109 -13.84 -15.69 -3.02
N THR A 110 -12.94 -14.72 -3.00
CA THR A 110 -13.11 -13.42 -2.31
C THR A 110 -12.93 -12.30 -3.33
N ILE A 111 -13.85 -11.34 -3.35
CA ILE A 111 -13.79 -10.14 -4.20
C ILE A 111 -13.94 -8.91 -3.30
N HIS A 112 -12.93 -8.04 -3.29
CA HIS A 112 -12.95 -6.76 -2.55
C HIS A 112 -13.52 -5.60 -3.38
N GLY A 113 -14.53 -5.89 -4.21
CA GLY A 113 -15.12 -4.95 -5.15
C GLY A 113 -16.36 -5.51 -5.82
N ASN A 114 -16.81 -4.88 -6.90
CA ASN A 114 -17.99 -5.30 -7.64
C ASN A 114 -17.71 -6.51 -8.54
N LEU A 115 -18.66 -7.43 -8.63
CA LEU A 115 -18.70 -8.51 -9.61
C LEU A 115 -19.83 -8.23 -10.61
N ASP A 116 -19.49 -7.66 -11.74
CA ASP A 116 -20.44 -7.19 -12.75
C ASP A 116 -20.26 -7.89 -14.10
N GLY A 117 -21.36 -7.99 -14.85
CA GLY A 117 -21.38 -8.50 -16.22
C GLY A 117 -22.43 -9.60 -16.44
N TYR A 118 -22.10 -10.58 -17.29
CA TYR A 118 -23.00 -11.67 -17.68
C TYR A 118 -22.33 -13.03 -17.51
N GLY A 119 -22.93 -13.93 -16.75
CA GLY A 119 -22.39 -15.27 -16.55
C GLY A 119 -23.10 -16.06 -15.45
N ASN A 120 -22.59 -17.27 -15.23
CA ASN A 120 -23.04 -18.14 -14.17
C ASN A 120 -21.95 -18.26 -13.09
N ILE A 121 -22.34 -18.11 -11.83
CA ILE A 121 -21.52 -18.41 -10.65
C ILE A 121 -22.14 -19.64 -10.01
N ILE A 122 -21.41 -20.74 -9.97
CA ILE A 122 -21.93 -22.02 -9.51
C ILE A 122 -20.94 -22.70 -8.56
N GLY A 123 -21.38 -23.69 -7.79
CA GLY A 123 -20.49 -24.62 -7.09
C GLY A 123 -20.81 -24.77 -5.61
N ASP A 124 -20.07 -25.68 -4.95
CA ASP A 124 -20.36 -26.09 -3.57
C ASP A 124 -19.64 -25.26 -2.49
N GLY A 125 -18.79 -24.33 -2.91
CA GLY A 125 -17.93 -23.50 -2.07
C GLY A 125 -18.58 -22.18 -1.64
N GLU A 126 -17.75 -21.20 -1.27
CA GLU A 126 -18.20 -19.89 -0.79
C GLU A 126 -17.67 -18.75 -1.67
N LEU A 127 -18.55 -17.80 -1.99
CA LEU A 127 -18.18 -16.52 -2.60
C LEU A 127 -18.33 -15.41 -1.56
N HIS A 128 -17.26 -14.69 -1.26
CA HIS A 128 -17.24 -13.54 -0.36
C HIS A 128 -17.13 -12.25 -1.17
N ILE A 129 -18.06 -11.32 -0.96
CA ILE A 129 -18.00 -9.95 -1.46
C ILE A 129 -17.72 -9.03 -0.28
N ILE A 130 -16.59 -8.34 -0.28
CA ILE A 130 -16.11 -7.53 0.84
C ILE A 130 -16.34 -6.05 0.55
N GLY A 131 -16.59 -5.27 1.60
CA GLY A 131 -16.76 -3.82 1.51
C GLY A 131 -18.15 -3.45 1.01
N ASP A 132 -18.22 -2.46 0.11
CA ASP A 132 -19.43 -2.00 -0.58
C ASP A 132 -19.66 -2.69 -1.93
N GLY A 133 -18.92 -3.78 -2.21
CA GLY A 133 -19.03 -4.54 -3.45
C GLY A 133 -20.44 -5.08 -3.71
N THR A 134 -20.83 -5.08 -4.98
CA THR A 134 -22.12 -5.62 -5.46
C THR A 134 -21.93 -6.79 -6.43
N ILE A 135 -22.97 -7.61 -6.61
CA ILE A 135 -23.06 -8.55 -7.74
C ILE A 135 -24.09 -8.01 -8.73
N GLY A 136 -23.69 -7.86 -9.99
CA GLY A 136 -24.53 -7.31 -11.04
C GLY A 136 -25.80 -8.12 -11.30
N GLU A 137 -26.89 -7.42 -11.64
CA GLU A 137 -28.24 -8.00 -11.79
C GLU A 137 -28.37 -9.06 -12.90
N ASN A 138 -27.42 -9.09 -13.85
CA ASN A 138 -27.43 -10.03 -14.98
C ASN A 138 -26.63 -11.31 -14.72
N MET A 139 -26.14 -11.51 -13.49
CA MET A 139 -25.43 -12.71 -13.08
C MET A 139 -26.42 -13.75 -12.54
N ASN A 140 -26.33 -14.99 -13.06
CA ASN A 140 -27.02 -16.11 -12.45
C ASN A 140 -26.09 -16.73 -11.40
N TYR A 141 -26.58 -16.96 -10.19
CA TYR A 141 -25.78 -17.57 -9.13
C TYR A 141 -26.50 -18.75 -8.47
N ASP A 142 -25.75 -19.84 -8.27
CA ASP A 142 -26.14 -21.05 -7.56
C ASP A 142 -24.93 -21.61 -6.82
N VAL A 143 -24.56 -20.95 -5.72
CA VAL A 143 -23.40 -21.28 -4.88
C VAL A 143 -23.91 -21.87 -3.56
N PHE A 144 -23.73 -23.17 -3.35
CA PHE A 144 -24.36 -23.91 -2.25
C PHE A 144 -23.80 -23.51 -0.88
N GLY A 145 -22.49 -23.28 -0.76
CA GLY A 145 -21.88 -22.77 0.48
C GLY A 145 -22.24 -21.30 0.75
N GLY A 146 -22.80 -20.61 -0.24
CA GLY A 146 -23.42 -19.30 -0.10
C GLY A 146 -22.60 -18.15 -0.67
N ILE A 147 -23.29 -17.01 -0.80
CA ILE A 147 -22.70 -15.71 -1.12
C ILE A 147 -22.75 -14.87 0.15
N ILE A 148 -21.60 -14.44 0.64
CA ILE A 148 -21.44 -13.74 1.92
C ILE A 148 -21.00 -12.31 1.63
N PHE A 149 -21.81 -11.34 2.04
CA PHE A 149 -21.47 -9.92 1.98
C PHE A 149 -20.86 -9.48 3.31
N ILE A 150 -19.59 -9.12 3.31
CA ILE A 150 -18.86 -8.68 4.50
C ILE A 150 -18.71 -7.17 4.44
N ASN A 151 -19.64 -6.48 5.10
CA ASN A 151 -19.61 -5.03 5.22
C ASN A 151 -18.53 -4.61 6.23
N GLY A 152 -17.39 -4.16 5.71
CA GLY A 152 -16.30 -3.62 6.49
C GLY A 152 -15.19 -3.19 5.56
N SER A 153 -14.82 -1.91 5.59
CA SER A 153 -13.58 -1.47 4.96
C SER A 153 -12.43 -2.17 5.71
N PRO A 154 -11.46 -2.75 4.98
CA PRO A 154 -10.27 -3.29 5.61
C PRO A 154 -9.70 -2.25 6.58
N LEU A 155 -9.53 -2.63 7.85
CA LEU A 155 -9.06 -1.72 8.90
C LEU A 155 -7.75 -1.05 8.46
N PRO A 156 -7.56 0.26 8.75
CA PRO A 156 -6.33 0.96 8.42
C PRO A 156 -5.15 0.22 9.02
N ILE A 157 -4.00 0.32 8.33
CA ILE A 157 -2.78 -0.33 8.78
C ILE A 157 -2.46 0.10 10.22
N GLU A 158 -2.16 -0.85 11.09
CA GLU A 158 -1.73 -0.52 12.45
C GLU A 158 -0.20 -0.51 12.49
N LEU A 159 0.39 0.68 12.35
CA LEU A 159 1.84 0.84 12.46
C LEU A 159 2.27 0.70 13.92
N VAL A 160 3.14 -0.29 14.20
CA VAL A 160 3.65 -0.56 15.54
C VAL A 160 4.78 0.40 15.90
N CYS A 161 5.71 0.60 14.97
CA CYS A 161 6.84 1.50 15.18
C CYS A 161 7.36 2.05 13.86
N PHE A 162 7.93 3.25 13.92
CA PHE A 162 8.73 3.83 12.84
C PHE A 162 9.89 4.60 13.47
N SER A 163 11.09 4.38 12.97
CA SER A 163 12.34 4.92 13.53
C SER A 163 13.35 5.19 12.41
N ALA A 164 14.27 6.12 12.68
CA ALA A 164 15.40 6.41 11.81
C ALA A 164 16.68 6.46 12.66
N SER A 165 17.74 5.85 12.16
CA SER A 165 19.05 5.77 12.83
C SER A 165 20.17 5.95 11.83
N THR A 166 21.14 6.79 12.19
CA THR A 166 22.35 6.99 11.40
C THR A 166 23.23 5.74 11.43
N ILE A 167 23.68 5.31 10.25
CA ILE A 167 24.62 4.21 10.04
C ILE A 167 25.80 4.71 9.21
N GLU A 168 26.85 3.90 9.02
CA GLU A 168 28.04 4.28 8.25
C GLU A 168 27.69 4.66 6.81
N GLU A 169 26.72 3.97 6.22
CA GLU A 169 26.31 4.13 4.83
C GLU A 169 25.22 5.21 4.61
N GLY A 170 24.71 5.85 5.68
CA GLY A 170 23.64 6.86 5.56
C GLY A 170 22.65 6.83 6.74
N VAL A 171 21.35 6.86 6.45
CA VAL A 171 20.28 6.75 7.45
C VAL A 171 19.43 5.51 7.19
N LEU A 172 19.39 4.60 8.16
CA LEU A 172 18.52 3.43 8.16
C LEU A 172 17.17 3.78 8.76
N LEU A 173 16.11 3.57 7.99
CA LEU A 173 14.72 3.66 8.43
C LEU A 173 14.19 2.26 8.69
N ASN A 174 13.59 2.05 9.86
CA ASN A 174 12.96 0.78 10.24
C ASN A 174 11.53 1.02 10.72
N TRP A 175 10.60 0.17 10.27
CA TRP A 175 9.23 0.17 10.75
C TRP A 175 8.65 -1.23 10.82
N SER A 176 7.54 -1.34 11.54
CA SER A 176 6.74 -2.56 11.56
C SER A 176 5.26 -2.27 11.61
N THR A 177 4.48 -3.19 11.05
CA THR A 177 3.01 -3.21 11.04
C THR A 177 2.53 -4.37 11.89
N ALA A 178 1.43 -4.20 12.63
CA ALA A 178 0.79 -5.28 13.40
C ALA A 178 -0.17 -6.09 12.53
N THR A 179 -0.87 -5.38 11.65
CA THR A 179 -1.74 -5.94 10.62
C THR A 179 -1.63 -5.07 9.38
N GLU A 180 -1.76 -5.71 8.23
CA GLU A 180 -1.88 -5.04 6.94
C GLU A 180 -3.16 -5.48 6.29
N THR A 181 -3.91 -4.50 5.81
CA THR A 181 -5.06 -4.77 4.97
C THR A 181 -5.06 -3.75 3.84
N ASN A 182 -5.24 -4.21 2.61
CA ASN A 182 -5.18 -3.40 1.39
C ASN A 182 -3.85 -2.66 1.12
N ASN A 183 -2.75 -3.05 1.78
CA ASN A 183 -1.51 -2.28 1.75
C ASN A 183 -0.69 -2.51 0.46
N MET A 184 -0.72 -1.56 -0.47
CA MET A 184 0.16 -1.53 -1.65
C MET A 184 1.63 -1.36 -1.24
N GLY A 185 1.89 -0.54 -0.22
CA GLY A 185 3.21 -0.35 0.36
C GLY A 185 3.48 1.06 0.82
N PHE A 186 4.75 1.36 1.05
CA PHE A 186 5.18 2.58 1.71
C PHE A 186 6.07 3.40 0.78
N LYS A 187 5.63 4.61 0.44
CA LYS A 187 6.54 5.65 -0.07
C LYS A 187 7.32 6.21 1.09
N VAL A 188 8.63 6.01 1.08
CA VAL A 188 9.54 6.59 2.05
C VAL A 188 9.84 8.02 1.60
N GLN A 189 9.56 9.00 2.46
CA GLN A 189 9.72 10.41 2.12
C GLN A 189 10.68 11.10 3.07
N ARG A 190 11.52 11.99 2.52
CA ARG A 190 12.42 12.87 3.26
C ARG A 190 12.02 14.32 3.02
N LEU A 191 12.09 15.16 4.06
CA LEU A 191 11.87 16.60 3.91
C LEU A 191 13.11 17.27 3.33
N GLU A 192 12.94 18.02 2.25
CA GLU A 192 13.99 18.80 1.60
C GLU A 192 13.42 20.14 1.14
N ASN A 193 13.98 21.25 1.63
CA ASN A 193 13.52 22.61 1.33
C ASN A 193 12.00 22.79 1.57
N ASP A 194 11.51 22.34 2.72
CA ASP A 194 10.09 22.35 3.11
C ASP A 194 9.15 21.51 2.23
N ILE A 195 9.69 20.66 1.35
CA ILE A 195 8.92 19.78 0.45
C ILE A 195 9.28 18.31 0.74
N TRP A 196 8.26 17.47 0.89
CA TRP A 196 8.44 16.03 1.07
C TRP A 196 8.77 15.35 -0.26
N GLN A 197 10.02 14.89 -0.41
CA GLN A 197 10.50 14.15 -1.56
C GLN A 197 10.38 12.65 -1.31
N THR A 198 9.92 11.89 -2.30
CA THR A 198 9.90 10.42 -2.22
C THR A 198 11.27 9.89 -2.60
N ILE A 199 11.94 9.23 -1.65
CA ILE A 199 13.30 8.68 -1.83
C ILE A 199 13.29 7.18 -2.08
N GLY A 200 12.16 6.52 -1.83
CA GLY A 200 12.01 5.08 -2.09
C GLY A 200 10.57 4.62 -2.00
N PHE A 201 10.33 3.40 -2.48
CA PHE A 201 9.09 2.68 -2.30
C PHE A 201 9.41 1.27 -1.81
N VAL A 202 8.77 0.85 -0.72
CA VAL A 202 8.87 -0.51 -0.19
C VAL A 202 7.51 -1.17 -0.34
N PRO A 203 7.38 -2.24 -1.15
CA PRO A 203 6.10 -2.92 -1.33
C PRO A 203 5.61 -3.50 0.00
N GLY A 204 4.31 -3.37 0.25
CA GLY A 204 3.63 -4.01 1.38
C GLY A 204 3.35 -5.49 1.10
N ASN A 205 2.72 -6.17 2.05
CA ASN A 205 2.26 -7.55 1.88
C ASN A 205 0.74 -7.64 1.64
N TYR A 206 0.12 -6.54 1.19
CA TYR A 206 -1.31 -6.42 0.90
C TYR A 206 -2.19 -6.69 2.13
N ASN A 207 -2.49 -7.98 2.38
CA ASN A 207 -3.25 -8.46 3.52
C ASN A 207 -2.36 -9.40 4.33
N HIS A 208 -2.00 -8.98 5.53
CA HIS A 208 -1.22 -9.79 6.45
C HIS A 208 -1.71 -9.60 7.88
N ASN A 209 -2.02 -10.70 8.56
CA ASN A 209 -2.41 -10.69 9.96
C ASN A 209 -1.25 -11.22 10.80
N GLY A 210 -0.39 -10.31 11.27
CA GLY A 210 0.88 -10.63 11.92
C GLY A 210 1.87 -9.47 11.83
N VAL A 211 2.93 -9.53 12.65
CA VAL A 211 3.94 -8.47 12.64
C VAL A 211 4.84 -8.61 11.42
N LEU A 212 4.91 -7.57 10.59
CA LEU A 212 5.87 -7.47 9.50
C LEU A 212 6.90 -6.38 9.78
N HIS A 213 8.13 -6.64 9.36
CA HIS A 213 9.25 -5.73 9.53
C HIS A 213 9.75 -5.27 8.17
N TYR A 214 9.99 -3.96 8.08
CA TYR A 214 10.45 -3.31 6.87
C TYR A 214 11.62 -2.39 7.17
N SER A 215 12.44 -2.18 6.15
CA SER A 215 13.56 -1.26 6.22
C SER A 215 13.79 -0.56 4.90
N HIS A 216 14.32 0.66 4.97
CA HIS A 216 14.84 1.38 3.81
C HIS A 216 16.07 2.19 4.23
N THR A 217 17.10 2.21 3.39
CA THR A 217 18.31 3.01 3.65
C THR A 217 18.33 4.22 2.72
N ASP A 218 18.35 5.41 3.31
CA ASP A 218 18.74 6.62 2.60
C ASP A 218 20.27 6.67 2.55
N PHE A 219 20.84 6.40 1.37
CA PHE A 219 22.29 6.42 1.13
C PHE A 219 22.84 7.82 0.85
N PHE A 220 21.97 8.82 0.64
CA PHE A 220 22.36 10.19 0.33
C PHE A 220 21.57 11.21 1.18
N PRO A 221 21.55 11.06 2.52
CA PRO A 221 20.93 12.02 3.43
C PRO A 221 21.57 13.41 3.27
N LEU A 222 20.79 14.46 3.57
CA LEU A 222 21.31 15.81 3.60
C LEU A 222 22.24 15.98 4.81
N GLU A 223 23.24 16.85 4.71
CA GLU A 223 24.00 17.26 5.89
C GLU A 223 23.07 17.94 6.90
N GLY A 224 23.16 17.52 8.16
CA GLY A 224 22.34 18.02 9.24
C GLY A 224 21.21 17.09 9.69
N ILE A 225 20.12 17.70 10.19
CA ILE A 225 18.94 16.98 10.64
C ILE A 225 18.08 16.63 9.42
N ASN A 226 17.83 15.35 9.24
CA ASN A 226 16.94 14.83 8.22
C ASN A 226 15.64 14.38 8.86
N TYR A 227 14.51 14.82 8.30
CA TYR A 227 13.18 14.37 8.71
C TYR A 227 12.61 13.41 7.69
N TYR A 228 12.02 12.33 8.18
CA TYR A 228 11.46 11.27 7.35
C TYR A 228 10.03 10.94 7.76
N ARG A 229 9.21 10.60 6.79
CA ARG A 229 7.86 10.05 7.01
C ARG A 229 7.60 8.89 6.06
N LEU A 230 6.68 8.02 6.43
CA LEU A 230 6.09 7.05 5.52
C LEU A 230 4.79 7.61 4.97
N LYS A 231 4.57 7.47 3.67
CA LYS A 231 3.25 7.56 3.08
C LYS A 231 2.84 6.15 2.68
N GLN A 232 2.02 5.53 3.52
CA GLN A 232 1.41 4.25 3.21
C GLN A 232 0.36 4.47 2.11
N MET A 233 0.29 3.53 1.17
CA MET A 233 -0.59 3.57 0.02
C MET A 233 -1.40 2.28 -0.01
N ASP A 234 -2.70 2.40 -0.24
CA ASP A 234 -3.58 1.27 -0.51
C ASP A 234 -3.77 1.07 -2.01
N PHE A 235 -4.22 -0.12 -2.42
CA PHE A 235 -4.48 -0.40 -3.84
C PHE A 235 -5.70 0.35 -4.40
N ASP A 236 -6.64 0.74 -3.54
CA ASP A 236 -7.79 1.61 -3.88
C ASP A 236 -7.41 3.10 -4.00
N GLY A 237 -6.15 3.44 -3.73
CA GLY A 237 -5.62 4.79 -3.79
C GLY A 237 -5.74 5.60 -2.49
N ALA A 238 -6.31 5.03 -1.42
CA ALA A 238 -6.23 5.60 -0.09
C ALA A 238 -4.78 5.68 0.41
N PHE A 239 -4.52 6.56 1.37
CA PHE A 239 -3.19 6.72 1.93
C PHE A 239 -3.24 7.26 3.36
N GLU A 240 -2.23 6.88 4.13
CA GLU A 240 -1.97 7.38 5.48
C GLU A 240 -0.50 7.82 5.62
N PHE A 241 -0.24 8.75 6.55
CA PHE A 241 1.11 9.21 6.85
C PHE A 241 1.55 8.78 8.25
N PHE A 242 2.78 8.29 8.37
CA PHE A 242 3.40 7.95 9.66
C PHE A 242 4.69 8.73 9.89
N GLY A 243 4.89 9.17 11.14
CA GLY A 243 5.99 10.04 11.56
C GLY A 243 5.58 11.52 11.64
N PRO A 244 6.49 12.48 11.43
CA PRO A 244 7.88 12.28 11.02
C PRO A 244 8.79 11.77 12.15
N VAL A 245 9.89 11.13 11.77
CA VAL A 245 11.04 10.81 12.64
C VAL A 245 12.27 11.57 12.13
N ALA A 246 13.27 11.75 13.00
CA ALA A 246 14.46 12.51 12.65
C ALA A 246 15.74 11.70 12.88
N ALA A 247 16.72 11.89 11.99
CA ALA A 247 18.07 11.37 12.15
C ALA A 247 19.09 12.43 11.72
N TRP A 248 20.23 12.46 12.40
CA TRP A 248 21.34 13.36 12.06
C TRP A 248 22.28 12.68 11.07
N HIS A 249 22.69 13.38 10.03
CA HIS A 249 23.77 12.95 9.16
C HIS A 249 24.85 14.04 9.10
N GLY A 250 26.10 13.68 9.36
CA GLY A 250 27.23 14.59 9.33
C GLY A 250 28.40 14.11 10.19
N ILE A 251 29.59 14.62 9.91
CA ILE A 251 30.89 14.19 10.50
C ILE A 251 30.95 14.44 12.01
N GLU A 252 30.34 15.51 12.50
CA GLU A 252 30.23 15.83 13.92
C GLU A 252 28.79 16.24 14.24
N PHE A 253 28.22 15.70 15.32
CA PHE A 253 27.07 16.36 15.95
C PHE A 253 27.57 17.70 16.48
N PRO A 254 27.04 18.85 16.02
CA PRO A 254 27.49 20.15 16.52
C PRO A 254 27.43 20.10 18.04
N GLU A 255 28.56 20.33 18.69
CA GLU A 255 28.53 20.50 20.13
C GLU A 255 27.61 21.68 20.42
N VAL A 256 26.50 21.38 21.09
CA VAL A 256 25.66 22.44 21.60
C VAL A 256 26.45 23.09 22.73
N SER A 257 26.78 24.36 22.55
CA SER A 257 27.36 25.18 23.59
C SER A 257 26.43 26.34 23.90
N ILE A 258 26.38 26.72 25.17
CA ILE A 258 25.62 27.88 25.61
C ILE A 258 26.62 28.91 26.11
N GLN A 259 26.57 30.11 25.54
CA GLN A 259 27.32 31.26 25.99
C GLN A 259 26.37 32.30 26.59
N ILE A 260 26.83 32.99 27.63
CA ILE A 260 26.05 34.05 28.27
C ILE A 260 26.75 35.36 27.98
N MET A 261 26.10 36.21 27.19
CA MET A 261 26.63 37.52 26.82
C MET A 261 25.95 38.61 27.63
N LYS A 262 26.73 39.53 28.18
CA LYS A 262 26.24 40.73 28.86
C LYS A 262 26.68 41.96 28.08
N THR A 263 25.75 42.76 27.59
CA THR A 263 26.05 43.95 26.78
C THR A 263 25.10 45.09 27.15
N SER A 264 25.67 46.24 27.55
CA SER A 264 24.93 47.46 27.88
C SER A 264 23.79 47.26 28.89
N GLY A 265 24.00 46.39 29.89
CA GLY A 265 23.00 46.07 30.92
C GLY A 265 21.98 44.98 30.54
N ASN A 266 21.99 44.51 29.29
CA ASN A 266 21.16 43.41 28.83
C ASN A 266 21.93 42.08 28.89
N ILE A 267 21.21 40.98 29.12
CA ILE A 267 21.75 39.63 29.13
C ILE A 267 21.16 38.87 27.95
N TYR A 268 22.02 38.13 27.26
CA TYR A 268 21.65 37.26 26.15
C TYR A 268 22.17 35.85 26.40
N ILE A 269 21.34 34.86 26.08
CA ILE A 269 21.77 33.48 25.90
C ILE A 269 22.14 33.33 24.42
N VAL A 270 23.34 32.85 24.13
CA VAL A 270 23.82 32.62 22.78
C VAL A 270 24.10 31.14 22.58
N VAL A 271 23.55 30.60 21.50
CA VAL A 271 23.69 29.19 21.09
C VAL A 271 24.29 29.19 19.69
N PRO A 272 25.63 29.25 19.55
CA PRO A 272 26.29 29.41 18.26
C PRO A 272 25.98 28.24 17.31
N GLY A 273 25.69 28.55 16.04
CA GLY A 273 25.46 27.54 15.00
C GLY A 273 24.12 26.81 15.09
N HIS A 274 23.20 27.27 15.94
CA HIS A 274 21.86 26.69 16.07
C HIS A 274 20.80 27.76 15.91
N ASP A 275 19.97 27.69 14.87
CA ASP A 275 18.88 28.65 14.64
C ASP A 275 17.57 28.26 15.33
N SER A 276 17.45 27.01 15.79
CA SER A 276 16.27 26.49 16.49
C SER A 276 16.64 25.34 17.44
N GLY A 277 15.91 25.26 18.55
CA GLY A 277 15.98 24.23 19.58
C GLY A 277 15.16 24.62 20.81
N GLN A 278 14.84 23.64 21.65
CA GLN A 278 14.09 23.86 22.88
C GLN A 278 15.01 24.50 23.92
N LEU A 279 14.76 25.77 24.25
CA LEU A 279 15.43 26.52 25.30
C LEU A 279 14.52 26.61 26.53
N GLU A 280 15.07 26.33 27.70
CA GLU A 280 14.38 26.46 28.98
C GLU A 280 15.30 27.11 30.01
N VAL A 281 14.77 28.03 30.80
CA VAL A 281 15.49 28.69 31.91
C VAL A 281 14.78 28.37 33.22
N PHE A 282 15.53 27.90 34.21
CA PHE A 282 15.07 27.54 35.54
C PHE A 282 15.74 28.42 36.60
N ASP A 283 15.04 28.72 37.68
CA ASP A 283 15.67 29.30 38.88
C ASP A 283 16.37 28.23 39.74
N ILE A 284 17.01 28.63 40.85
CA ILE A 284 17.72 27.71 41.75
C ILE A 284 16.80 26.71 42.48
N GLN A 285 15.48 26.97 42.51
CA GLN A 285 14.48 26.06 43.04
C GLN A 285 13.96 25.09 41.95
N GLY A 286 14.47 25.16 40.73
CA GLY A 286 14.06 24.34 39.59
C GLY A 286 12.75 24.79 38.95
N ARG A 287 12.24 25.99 39.25
CA ARG A 287 11.00 26.49 38.64
C ARG A 287 11.31 27.08 37.26
N LEU A 288 10.54 26.67 36.25
CA LEU A 288 10.65 27.19 34.89
C LEU A 288 10.25 28.67 34.84
N GLN A 289 11.18 29.51 34.37
CA GLN A 289 11.02 30.96 34.23
C GLN A 289 10.83 31.40 32.78
N MET A 290 11.39 30.63 31.84
CA MET A 290 11.32 30.90 30.40
C MET A 290 11.36 29.59 29.63
N SER A 291 10.56 29.48 28.56
CA SER A 291 10.59 28.36 27.61
C SER A 291 10.30 28.88 26.21
N ALA A 292 11.09 28.47 25.22
CA ALA A 292 10.92 28.86 23.83
C ALA A 292 11.57 27.85 22.88
N VAL A 293 11.07 27.79 21.64
CA VAL A 293 11.80 27.21 20.52
C VAL A 293 12.55 28.36 19.85
N ALA A 294 13.87 28.41 20.04
CA ALA A 294 14.70 29.53 19.57
C ALA A 294 16.13 29.06 19.31
N GLY A 295 16.96 29.94 18.75
CA GLY A 295 18.39 29.71 18.51
C GLY A 295 19.13 31.04 18.32
N GLY A 296 20.43 30.99 18.07
CA GLY A 296 21.26 32.17 17.87
C GLY A 296 21.38 32.98 19.16
N GLN A 297 20.99 34.26 19.13
CA GLN A 297 21.07 35.17 20.27
C GLN A 297 19.68 35.48 20.84
N ILE A 298 19.45 35.09 22.09
CA ILE A 298 18.14 35.12 22.74
C ILE A 298 18.19 36.09 23.92
N PRO A 299 17.40 37.18 23.93
CA PRO A 299 17.39 38.15 25.03
C PRO A 299 16.76 37.54 26.28
N VAL A 300 17.33 37.86 27.46
CA VAL A 300 16.83 37.42 28.76
C VAL A 300 16.27 38.62 29.52
N ASN A 301 14.99 38.57 29.85
CA ASN A 301 14.30 39.57 30.66
C ASN A 301 13.73 38.93 31.94
N LEU A 302 14.62 38.69 32.91
CA LEU A 302 14.30 38.07 34.20
C LEU A 302 14.81 38.95 35.35
N GLY A 303 14.22 38.79 36.53
CA GLY A 303 14.66 39.49 37.74
C GLY A 303 16.06 39.05 38.21
N LYS A 304 16.65 39.80 39.15
CA LYS A 304 17.94 39.42 39.77
C LYS A 304 17.86 38.03 40.40
N GLY A 305 18.88 37.22 40.18
CA GLY A 305 18.87 35.84 40.63
C GLY A 305 19.92 34.95 39.96
N THR A 306 20.02 33.71 40.42
CA THR A 306 20.82 32.67 39.78
C THR A 306 19.89 31.76 38.98
N TYR A 307 20.29 31.44 37.75
CA TYR A 307 19.49 30.67 36.81
C TYR A 307 20.33 29.59 36.14
N PHE A 308 19.64 28.55 35.68
CA PHE A 308 20.19 27.50 34.83
C PHE A 308 19.43 27.53 33.51
N VAL A 309 20.15 27.55 32.40
CA VAL A 309 19.59 27.39 31.07
C VAL A 309 19.90 26.00 30.55
N ARG A 310 18.92 25.38 29.91
CA ARG A 310 19.02 24.15 29.14
C ARG A 310 18.67 24.47 27.69
N PHE A 311 19.46 23.96 26.77
CA PHE A 311 19.16 23.99 25.33
C PHE A 311 19.24 22.58 24.77
N ASN A 312 18.20 22.15 24.06
CA ASN A 312 18.15 20.87 23.37
C ASN A 312 17.81 21.08 21.90
N ASN A 313 18.68 20.65 20.99
CA ASN A 313 18.47 20.76 19.54
C ASN A 313 17.73 19.56 18.92
N GLY A 314 17.15 18.69 19.76
CA GLY A 314 16.56 17.41 19.39
C GLY A 314 17.49 16.22 19.58
N PHE A 315 18.81 16.43 19.64
CA PHE A 315 19.82 15.36 19.66
C PHE A 315 20.80 15.48 20.83
N LYS A 316 21.31 16.69 21.09
CA LYS A 316 22.21 17.01 22.18
C LYS A 316 21.57 18.05 23.09
N THR A 317 21.90 17.95 24.36
CA THR A 317 21.51 18.93 25.37
C THR A 317 22.74 19.61 25.94
N ALA A 318 22.71 20.93 26.03
CA ALA A 318 23.68 21.72 26.77
C ALA A 318 23.01 22.40 27.97
N THR A 319 23.78 22.65 29.01
CA THR A 319 23.33 23.44 30.15
C THR A 319 24.38 24.47 30.54
N ALA A 320 23.93 25.61 31.05
CA ALA A 320 24.81 26.62 31.61
C ALA A 320 24.15 27.30 32.80
N ARG A 321 24.97 27.78 33.74
CA ARG A 321 24.53 28.61 34.87
C ARG A 321 24.86 30.06 34.61
N PHE A 322 23.95 30.97 34.93
CA PHE A 322 24.20 32.40 34.91
C PHE A 322 23.55 33.15 36.08
N ILE A 323 24.01 34.38 36.29
CA ILE A 323 23.54 35.26 37.37
C ILE A 323 23.17 36.61 36.74
N ILE A 324 21.99 37.11 37.11
CA ILE A 324 21.50 38.46 36.80
C ILE A 324 21.73 39.37 38.00
#